data_AF-A0A1R3KDX8-F1
#
_entry.id   AF-A0A1R3KDX8-F1
#
_cell.length_a   1.000
_cell.length_b   1.000
_cell.length_c   1.000
_cell.angle_alpha   90.00
_cell.angle_beta   90.00
_cell.angle_gamma   90.00
#
_symmetry.space_group_name_H-M   'P 1'
#
loop_
_entity.id
_entity.type
_entity.pdbx_description
1 polymer ?
#
loop_
_entity_poly.entity_id
_entity_poly.type
_entity_poly.pdbx_seq_one_letter_code
_entity_poly.pdbx_strand_id
1 'polypeptide(L)'
;MPHSISLDLDKVLTDDDTSIALVHRLFSSDFALRKEAESLLECAKRTQLDEISLRLLRVTSLTEAFQEIRGIATVLLRNLLVDNPSFIVFFLQLKKETCKNIRGSLKEDFQE
;
A
#
# COMPACT_ATOMS: atom_id res chain seq x y z
N MET A 1 -2.57 17.93 21.36
CA MET A 1 -1.91 18.45 20.15
C MET A 1 -1.61 17.26 19.25
N PRO A 2 -2.12 17.19 18.02
CA PRO A 2 -1.77 16.06 17.14
C PRO A 2 -0.30 16.21 16.78
N HIS A 3 0.52 15.22 17.15
CA HIS A 3 1.92 15.17 16.77
C HIS A 3 2.02 15.17 15.24
N SER A 4 2.73 16.14 14.68
CA SER A 4 3.00 16.17 13.24
C SER A 4 3.93 14.99 12.93
N ILE A 5 3.38 13.95 12.30
CA ILE A 5 4.16 12.80 11.84
C ILE A 5 5.02 13.29 10.67
N SER A 6 6.31 13.53 10.85
CA SER A 6 7.20 13.82 9.72
C SER A 6 7.19 12.62 8.76
N LEU A 7 6.87 12.85 7.49
CA LEU A 7 6.91 11.79 6.49
C LEU A 7 8.36 11.60 6.02
N ASP A 8 8.87 10.39 6.24
CA ASP A 8 10.16 9.94 5.76
C ASP A 8 9.94 8.69 4.91
N LEU A 9 10.66 8.56 3.79
CA LEU A 9 10.40 7.49 2.82
C LEU A 9 10.60 6.11 3.45
N ASP A 10 11.67 5.92 4.23
CA ASP A 10 11.96 4.64 4.86
C ASP A 10 10.87 4.25 5.85
N LYS A 11 10.36 5.23 6.63
CA LYS A 11 9.22 5.03 7.53
C LYS A 11 7.92 4.76 6.78
N VAL A 12 7.65 5.47 5.68
CA VAL A 12 6.49 5.21 4.83
C VAL A 12 6.47 3.75 4.36
N LEU A 13 7.64 3.16 4.08
CA LEU A 13 7.73 1.79 3.56
C LEU A 13 7.74 0.71 4.65
N THR A 14 7.87 1.07 5.93
CA THR A 14 8.04 0.11 7.02
C THR A 14 7.00 0.23 8.14
N ASP A 15 6.40 1.39 8.34
CA ASP A 15 5.56 1.70 9.49
C ASP A 15 4.07 1.92 9.12
N ASP A 16 3.16 1.25 9.84
CA ASP A 16 1.69 1.28 9.62
C ASP A 16 1.13 2.70 9.74
N ASP A 17 1.49 3.44 10.78
CA ASP A 17 0.98 4.79 11.00
C ASP A 17 1.49 5.78 9.95
N THR A 18 2.76 5.68 9.57
CA THR A 18 3.37 6.58 8.58
C THR A 18 2.81 6.33 7.17
N SER A 19 2.52 5.09 6.80
CA SER A 19 1.85 4.80 5.51
C SER A 19 0.42 5.28 5.47
N ILE A 20 -0.33 5.12 6.58
CA ILE A 20 -1.67 5.70 6.73
C ILE A 20 -1.59 7.23 6.60
N ALA A 21 -0.61 7.86 7.26
CA ALA A 21 -0.39 9.30 7.20
C ALA A 21 -0.06 9.79 5.78
N LEU A 22 0.74 9.04 5.01
CA LEU A 22 0.98 9.34 3.59
C LEU A 22 -0.33 9.39 2.82
N VAL A 23 -1.15 8.33 2.90
CA VAL A 23 -2.42 8.23 2.18
C VAL A 23 -3.37 9.36 2.57
N HIS A 24 -3.45 9.66 3.87
CA HIS A 24 -4.25 10.78 4.36
C HIS A 24 -3.76 12.13 3.82
N ARG A 25 -2.45 12.38 3.81
CA ARG A 25 -1.88 13.66 3.36
C ARG A 25 -2.04 13.94 1.88
N LEU A 26 -2.08 12.91 1.03
CA LEU A 26 -2.36 13.07 -0.40
C LEU A 26 -3.71 13.75 -0.67
N PHE A 27 -4.65 13.70 0.28
CA PHE A 27 -5.97 14.30 0.19
C PHE A 27 -6.18 15.42 1.21
N SER A 28 -5.10 15.87 1.87
CA SER A 28 -5.15 17.02 2.78
C SER A 28 -5.58 18.28 2.03
N SER A 29 -6.38 19.12 2.68
CA SER A 29 -6.68 20.47 2.19
C SER A 29 -5.46 21.39 2.23
N ASP A 30 -4.50 21.11 3.11
CA ASP A 30 -3.22 21.80 3.19
C ASP A 30 -2.35 21.46 1.96
N PHE A 31 -2.08 22.48 1.15
CA PHE A 31 -1.27 22.35 -0.07
C PHE A 31 0.16 21.89 0.21
N ALA A 32 0.78 22.36 1.29
CA ALA A 32 2.16 22.00 1.61
C ALA A 32 2.27 20.52 1.99
N LEU A 33 1.37 20.04 2.86
CA LEU A 33 1.31 18.64 3.26
C LEU A 33 0.98 17.71 2.08
N ARG A 34 0.06 18.14 1.21
CA ARG A 34 -0.29 17.37 0.01
C ARG A 34 0.88 17.28 -0.96
N LYS A 35 1.55 18.40 -1.23
CA LYS A 35 2.71 18.44 -2.14
C LYS A 35 3.90 17.61 -1.61
N GLU A 36 4.13 17.63 -0.31
CA GLU A 36 5.12 16.77 0.35
C GLU A 36 4.81 15.28 0.11
N ALA A 37 3.58 14.87 0.37
CA ALA A 37 3.13 13.49 0.18
C ALA A 37 3.18 13.05 -1.30
N GLU A 38 2.77 13.92 -2.22
CA GLU A 38 2.88 13.68 -3.67
C GLU A 38 4.34 13.50 -4.10
N SER A 39 5.25 14.35 -3.62
CA SER A 39 6.68 14.26 -3.92
C SER A 39 7.28 12.95 -3.40
N LEU A 40 6.90 12.52 -2.20
CA LEU A 40 7.35 11.24 -1.62
C LEU A 40 6.81 10.05 -2.40
N LEU A 41 5.52 10.08 -2.77
CA LEU A 41 4.92 9.02 -3.57
C LEU A 41 5.60 8.92 -4.95
N GLU A 42 5.87 10.04 -5.62
CA GLU A 42 6.59 10.05 -6.89
C GLU A 42 8.03 9.55 -6.76
N CYS A 43 8.71 9.87 -5.65
CA CYS A 43 10.03 9.31 -5.35
C CYS A 43 9.97 7.79 -5.18
N ALA A 44 9.02 7.29 -4.39
CA ALA A 44 8.81 5.87 -4.14
C ALA A 44 8.48 5.11 -5.43
N LYS A 45 7.62 5.67 -6.28
CA LYS A 45 7.27 5.09 -7.60
C LYS A 45 8.48 4.88 -8.50
N ARG A 46 9.51 5.74 -8.41
CA ARG A 46 10.71 5.66 -9.25
C ARG A 46 11.79 4.75 -8.69
N THR A 47 11.86 4.62 -7.37
CA THR A 47 13.00 3.98 -6.68
C THR A 47 12.63 2.66 -6.03
N GLN A 48 11.40 2.52 -5.55
CA GLN A 48 10.93 1.44 -4.67
C GLN A 48 9.44 1.13 -4.96
N LEU A 49 9.14 0.86 -6.25
CA LEU A 49 7.76 0.67 -6.74
C LEU A 49 7.07 -0.53 -6.09
N ASP A 50 7.80 -1.62 -5.91
CA ASP A 50 7.26 -2.87 -5.39
C ASP A 50 6.92 -2.70 -3.90
N GLU A 51 7.81 -2.06 -3.15
CA GLU A 51 7.66 -1.76 -1.73
C GLU A 51 6.48 -0.84 -1.48
N ILE A 52 6.36 0.27 -2.23
CA ILE A 52 5.22 1.19 -2.05
C ILE A 52 3.89 0.53 -2.48
N SER A 53 3.91 -0.36 -3.47
CA SER A 53 2.72 -1.11 -3.89
C SER A 53 2.27 -2.11 -2.81
N LEU A 54 3.21 -2.87 -2.24
CA LEU A 54 2.94 -3.76 -1.11
C LEU A 54 2.45 -2.97 0.11
N ARG A 55 3.00 -1.77 0.31
CA ARG A 55 2.59 -0.92 1.42
C ARG A 55 1.17 -0.39 1.27
N LEU A 56 0.80 0.08 0.09
CA LEU A 56 -0.58 0.48 -0.19
C LEU A 56 -1.55 -0.70 -0.04
N LEU A 57 -1.16 -1.89 -0.52
CA LEU A 57 -1.93 -3.11 -0.29
C LEU A 57 -2.12 -3.38 1.21
N ARG A 58 -1.06 -3.27 2.02
CA ARG A 58 -1.14 -3.41 3.46
C ARG A 58 -2.13 -2.42 4.06
N VAL A 59 -2.05 -1.14 3.70
CA VAL A 59 -3.00 -0.11 4.19
C VAL A 59 -4.45 -0.48 3.86
N THR A 60 -4.75 -1.07 2.69
CA THR A 60 -6.13 -1.53 2.37
C THR A 60 -6.69 -2.56 3.37
N SER A 61 -5.81 -3.28 4.06
CA SER A 61 -6.15 -4.34 5.02
C SER A 61 -6.09 -3.91 6.50
N LEU A 62 -5.54 -2.73 6.81
CA LEU A 62 -5.40 -2.25 8.20
C LEU A 62 -6.75 -1.82 8.79
N THR A 63 -7.27 -2.60 9.73
CA THR A 63 -8.57 -2.34 10.36
C THR A 63 -8.58 -1.07 11.21
N GLU A 64 -7.41 -0.61 11.65
CA GLU A 64 -7.21 0.64 12.39
C GLU A 64 -7.37 1.87 11.51
N ALA A 65 -7.19 1.73 10.19
CA ALA A 65 -7.36 2.82 9.25
C ALA A 65 -8.84 3.08 8.94
N PHE A 66 -9.23 4.36 8.91
CA PHE A 66 -10.54 4.78 8.44
C PHE A 66 -10.87 4.18 7.07
N GLN A 67 -12.15 3.86 6.85
CA GLN A 67 -12.59 3.20 5.62
C GLN A 67 -12.25 4.02 4.37
N GLU A 68 -12.32 5.34 4.49
CA GLU A 68 -11.95 6.30 3.45
C GLU A 68 -10.46 6.16 3.08
N ILE A 69 -9.57 6.05 4.07
CA ILE A 69 -8.13 5.85 3.84
C ILE A 69 -7.87 4.52 3.14
N ARG A 70 -8.53 3.45 3.56
CA ARG A 70 -8.41 2.14 2.90
C ARG A 70 -8.91 2.19 1.45
N GLY A 71 -10.02 2.89 1.21
CA GLY A 71 -10.57 3.10 -0.13
C GLY A 71 -9.61 3.87 -1.03
N ILE A 72 -9.02 4.96 -0.51
CA ILE A 72 -8.03 5.77 -1.23
C ILE A 72 -6.78 4.93 -1.54
N ALA A 73 -6.25 4.20 -0.56
CA ALA A 73 -5.09 3.31 -0.76
C ALA A 73 -5.35 2.28 -1.85
N THR A 74 -6.58 1.76 -1.94
CA THR A 74 -7.01 0.83 -3.00
C THR A 74 -6.97 1.48 -4.38
N VAL A 75 -7.46 2.72 -4.51
CA VAL A 75 -7.42 3.47 -5.78
C VAL A 75 -5.99 3.78 -6.19
N LEU A 76 -5.15 4.23 -5.25
CA LEU A 76 -3.74 4.50 -5.50
C LEU A 76 -3.02 3.24 -5.97
N LEU A 77 -3.21 2.12 -5.26
CA LEU A 77 -2.65 0.83 -5.66
C LEU A 77 -3.10 0.46 -7.07
N ARG A 78 -4.40 0.51 -7.37
CA ARG A 78 -4.91 0.23 -8.72
C ARG A 78 -4.19 1.08 -9.78
N ASN A 79 -4.00 2.37 -9.53
CA ASN A 79 -3.36 3.25 -10.50
C ASN A 79 -1.89 2.86 -10.71
N LEU A 80 -1.15 2.57 -9.64
CA LEU A 80 0.23 2.07 -9.76
C LEU A 80 0.31 0.79 -10.59
N LEU A 81 -0.62 -0.13 -10.39
CA LEU A 81 -0.69 -1.39 -11.11
C LEU A 81 -1.02 -1.18 -12.60
N VAL A 82 -2.01 -0.34 -12.90
CA VAL A 82 -2.45 -0.07 -14.28
C VAL A 82 -1.38 0.66 -15.09
N ASP A 83 -0.69 1.61 -14.46
CA ASP A 83 0.37 2.37 -15.12
C ASP A 83 1.65 1.54 -15.31
N ASN A 84 1.77 0.39 -14.63
CA ASN A 84 2.91 -0.53 -14.71
C ASN A 84 2.45 -1.96 -15.06
N PRO A 85 2.14 -2.25 -16.34
CA PRO A 85 1.51 -3.51 -16.75
C PRO A 85 2.35 -4.78 -16.45
N SER A 86 3.68 -4.65 -16.34
CA SER A 86 4.57 -5.72 -15.87
C SER A 86 4.25 -6.17 -14.43
N PHE A 87 3.80 -5.25 -13.58
CA PHE A 87 3.45 -5.55 -12.19
C PHE A 87 2.08 -6.24 -12.08
N ILE A 88 1.11 -5.98 -12.97
CA ILE A 88 -0.17 -6.73 -12.99
C ILE A 88 0.10 -8.23 -13.17
N VAL A 89 1.02 -8.58 -14.07
CA VAL A 89 1.41 -9.97 -14.31
C VAL A 89 2.04 -10.59 -13.05
N PHE A 90 2.94 -9.86 -12.39
CA PHE A 90 3.54 -10.27 -11.13
C PHE A 90 2.51 -10.42 -10.00
N PHE A 91 1.58 -9.48 -9.84
CA PHE A 91 0.53 -9.53 -8.83
C PHE A 91 -0.44 -10.71 -9.08
N LEU A 92 -0.78 -10.97 -10.33
CA LEU A 92 -1.59 -12.15 -10.69
C LEU A 92 -0.84 -13.46 -10.41
N GLN A 93 0.48 -13.50 -10.63
CA GLN A 93 1.32 -14.63 -10.29
C GLN A 93 1.42 -14.84 -8.78
N LEU A 94 1.65 -13.78 -8.00
CA LEU A 94 1.64 -13.82 -6.54
C LEU A 94 0.29 -14.28 -6.00
N LYS A 95 -0.82 -13.71 -6.48
CA LYS A 95 -2.16 -14.12 -6.06
C LYS A 95 -2.42 -15.59 -6.40
N LYS A 96 -1.97 -16.06 -7.56
CA LYS A 96 -2.09 -17.46 -7.97
C LYS A 96 -1.29 -18.38 -7.04
N GLU A 97 -0.05 -18.02 -6.70
CA GLU A 97 0.79 -18.85 -5.83
C GLU A 97 0.31 -18.81 -4.37
N THR A 98 -0.13 -17.65 -3.87
CA THR A 98 -0.79 -17.53 -2.56
C THR A 98 -2.06 -18.36 -2.49
N CYS A 99 -2.93 -18.30 -3.50
CA CYS A 99 -4.13 -19.14 -3.56
C CYS A 99 -3.79 -20.64 -3.64
N LYS A 100 -2.72 -20.99 -4.34
CA LYS A 100 -2.23 -22.39 -4.44
C LYS A 100 -1.70 -22.88 -3.10
N ASN A 101 -0.94 -22.05 -2.37
CA ASN A 101 -0.41 -22.39 -1.06
C ASN A 101 -1.52 -22.52 -0.01
N ILE A 102 -2.48 -21.59 0.02
CA ILE A 102 -3.67 -21.69 0.89
C ILE A 102 -4.46 -22.98 0.59
N ARG A 103 -4.66 -23.31 -0.70
CA ARG A 103 -5.34 -24.54 -1.10
C ARG A 103 -4.53 -25.80 -0.79
N GLY A 104 -3.20 -25.72 -0.77
CA GLY A 104 -2.31 -26.80 -0.36
C GLY A 104 -2.45 -27.09 1.13
N SER A 105 -2.31 -26.06 1.97
CA SER A 105 -2.47 -26.16 3.42
C SER A 105 -3.86 -26.63 3.84
N LEU A 106 -4.93 -26.12 3.20
CA LEU A 106 -6.29 -26.61 3.44
C LEU A 106 -6.55 -28.04 2.96
N LYS A 107 -5.67 -28.68 2.18
CA LYS A 107 -5.82 -30.09 1.80
C LYS A 107 -5.05 -31.03 2.74
N GLU A 108 -3.99 -30.54 3.36
CA GLU A 108 -3.21 -31.28 4.34
C GLU A 108 -3.98 -31.44 5.66
N ASP A 109 -4.83 -30.47 6.03
CA ASP A 109 -5.65 -30.50 7.25
C ASP A 109 -6.86 -31.46 7.22
N PHE A 110 -7.19 -32.08 6.08
CA PHE A 110 -8.32 -33.05 5.96
C PHE A 110 -7.87 -34.48 5.63
N GLN A 111 -6.61 -34.84 5.91
CA GLN A 111 -6.07 -36.20 5.71
C GLN A 111 -5.87 -37.01 7.01
N GLU A 112 -6.57 -36.69 8.11
CA GLU A 112 -6.68 -37.57 9.28
C GLU A 112 -7.87 -38.54 9.18
#